data_AF-A0AAU5CPP9-F1
#
_entry.id   AF-A0AAU5CPP9-F1
#
_cell.length_a   1.000
_cell.length_b   1.000
_cell.length_c   1.000
_cell.angle_alpha   90.00
_cell.angle_beta   90.00
_cell.angle_gamma   90.00
#
_symmetry.space_group_name_H-M   'P 1'
#
loop_
_entity.id
_entity.type
_entity.pdbx_description
1 polymer ?
#
loop_
_entity_poly.entity_id
_entity_poly.type
_entity_poly.pdbx_seq_one_letter_code
_entity_poly.pdbx_strand_id
1 'polypeptide(L)'
;MELRKRRDAGQAFPIYIVMVAGLLFLAFAFFAVGQASATRNGAQGAADAAALAAAQDARDGLTPSLLAALREPNGLNEFLATHQYFQAGRGKAMQLASDNRSDVIDFYWRPGYWQDKVTARIETRYTVGDSVIPGTENKRATATATAVIKFRCGSKVKDVPAPEPGDGDGSDTGGEVSLPVVTLVCDGRDVPIDLGSSDPLAGLSKLIFAVHLIDD
;
A
#
# COMPACT_ATOMS: atom_id res chain seq x y z
N MET A 1 -56.09 -67.61 2.95
CA MET A 1 -55.38 -66.84 3.99
C MET A 1 -54.47 -65.87 3.26
N GLU A 2 -54.86 -64.60 3.19
CA GLU A 2 -54.22 -63.59 2.33
C GLU A 2 -52.78 -63.28 2.74
N LEU A 3 -51.87 -63.34 1.78
CA LEU A 3 -50.49 -62.88 1.91
C LEU A 3 -50.47 -61.34 1.92
N ARG A 4 -50.30 -60.78 3.12
CA ARG A 4 -50.14 -59.34 3.35
C ARG A 4 -48.78 -58.91 2.79
N LYS A 5 -48.75 -58.44 1.54
CA LYS A 5 -47.55 -57.87 0.91
C LYS A 5 -47.26 -56.50 1.54
N ARG A 6 -46.35 -56.45 2.52
CA ARG A 6 -45.76 -55.18 2.99
C ARG A 6 -45.12 -54.48 1.80
N ARG A 7 -45.67 -53.34 1.39
CA ARG A 7 -45.07 -52.45 0.40
C ARG A 7 -44.11 -51.50 1.12
N ASP A 8 -42.88 -51.96 1.38
CA ASP A 8 -41.76 -51.10 1.84
C ASP A 8 -41.03 -50.44 0.64
N ALA A 9 -41.76 -50.08 -0.42
CA ALA A 9 -41.17 -49.55 -1.66
C ALA A 9 -41.40 -48.04 -1.88
N GLY A 10 -41.97 -47.32 -0.90
CA GLY A 10 -42.43 -45.94 -1.10
C GLY A 10 -41.72 -44.85 -0.32
N GLN A 11 -40.90 -45.18 0.69
CA GLN A 11 -40.44 -44.20 1.69
C GLN A 11 -39.01 -43.69 1.47
N ALA A 12 -38.16 -44.42 0.74
CA ALA A 12 -36.80 -43.95 0.43
C ALA A 12 -36.80 -42.73 -0.51
N PHE A 13 -37.66 -42.74 -1.53
CA PHE A 13 -37.75 -41.66 -2.53
C PHE A 13 -38.15 -40.30 -1.91
N PRO A 14 -39.18 -40.20 -1.05
CA PRO A 14 -39.47 -38.98 -0.30
C PRO A 14 -38.32 -38.50 0.60
N ILE A 15 -37.62 -39.43 1.26
CA ILE A 15 -36.49 -39.08 2.14
C ILE A 15 -35.35 -38.44 1.33
N TYR A 16 -35.01 -38.98 0.16
CA TYR A 16 -33.99 -38.38 -0.71
C TYR A 16 -34.41 -36.99 -1.21
N ILE A 17 -35.68 -36.78 -1.56
CA ILE A 17 -36.18 -35.47 -1.97
C ILE A 17 -36.05 -34.45 -0.82
N VAL A 18 -36.49 -34.80 0.39
CA VAL A 18 -36.38 -33.92 1.56
C VAL A 18 -34.93 -33.64 1.92
N MET A 19 -34.05 -34.64 1.84
CA MET A 19 -32.62 -34.49 2.06
C MET A 19 -32.00 -33.53 1.05
N VAL A 20 -32.25 -33.72 -0.26
CA VAL A 20 -31.71 -32.85 -1.32
C VAL A 20 -32.28 -31.44 -1.18
N ALA A 21 -33.58 -31.28 -0.94
CA ALA A 21 -34.19 -29.98 -0.72
C ALA A 21 -33.60 -29.26 0.50
N GLY A 22 -33.38 -29.99 1.60
CA GLY A 22 -32.74 -29.46 2.81
C GLY A 22 -31.29 -29.02 2.56
N LEU A 23 -30.51 -29.81 1.81
CA LEU A 23 -29.13 -29.46 1.46
C LEU A 23 -29.06 -28.24 0.52
N LEU A 24 -29.94 -28.16 -0.48
CA LEU A 24 -30.03 -27.01 -1.38
C LEU A 24 -30.47 -25.74 -0.64
N PHE A 25 -31.42 -25.86 0.30
CA PHE A 25 -31.83 -24.76 1.16
C PHE A 25 -30.66 -24.24 2.01
N LEU A 26 -29.92 -25.15 2.65
CA LEU A 26 -28.71 -24.78 3.40
C LEU A 26 -27.67 -24.11 2.49
N ALA A 27 -27.42 -24.66 1.30
CA ALA A 27 -26.49 -24.08 0.34
C ALA A 27 -26.89 -22.64 -0.06
N PHE A 28 -28.18 -22.41 -0.33
CA PHE A 28 -28.69 -21.07 -0.65
C PHE A 28 -28.58 -20.10 0.54
N ALA A 29 -28.90 -20.56 1.75
CA ALA A 29 -28.75 -19.77 2.97
C ALA A 29 -27.28 -19.33 3.19
N PHE A 30 -26.32 -20.24 2.98
CA PHE A 30 -24.90 -19.89 3.06
C PHE A 30 -24.46 -18.95 1.93
N PHE A 31 -24.96 -19.12 0.71
CA PHE A 31 -24.65 -18.24 -0.42
C PHE A 31 -25.09 -16.79 -0.14
N ALA A 32 -26.30 -16.61 0.38
CA ALA A 32 -26.83 -15.31 0.77
C ALA A 32 -25.92 -14.58 1.78
N VAL A 33 -25.46 -15.29 2.81
CA VAL A 33 -24.53 -14.73 3.82
C VAL A 33 -23.14 -14.46 3.22
N GLY A 34 -22.70 -15.29 2.28
CA GLY A 34 -21.38 -15.19 1.64
C GLY A 34 -21.19 -13.91 0.81
N GLN A 35 -22.25 -13.37 0.20
CA GLN A 35 -22.15 -12.15 -0.63
C GLN A 35 -21.71 -10.92 0.16
N ALA A 36 -22.25 -10.72 1.36
CA ALA A 36 -21.86 -9.61 2.22
C ALA A 36 -20.39 -9.69 2.64
N SER A 37 -19.89 -10.91 2.88
CA SER A 37 -18.47 -11.14 3.19
C SER A 37 -17.58 -10.83 1.99
N ALA A 38 -17.97 -11.22 0.78
CA ALA A 38 -17.23 -10.91 -0.44
C ALA A 38 -17.11 -9.40 -0.67
N THR A 39 -18.21 -8.65 -0.49
CA THR A 39 -18.18 -7.18 -0.65
C THR A 39 -17.30 -6.51 0.40
N ARG A 40 -17.34 -6.95 1.66
CA ARG A 40 -16.46 -6.41 2.70
C ARG A 40 -14.98 -6.66 2.38
N ASN A 41 -14.64 -7.87 1.95
CA ASN A 41 -13.27 -8.22 1.59
C ASN A 41 -12.81 -7.44 0.35
N GLY A 42 -13.70 -7.25 -0.64
CA GLY A 42 -13.43 -6.44 -1.81
C GLY A 42 -13.20 -4.96 -1.48
N ALA A 43 -13.96 -4.40 -0.54
CA ALA A 43 -13.74 -3.05 -0.04
C ALA A 43 -12.36 -2.92 0.63
N GLN A 44 -12.00 -3.85 1.51
CA GLN A 44 -10.69 -3.82 2.17
C GLN A 44 -9.54 -3.92 1.16
N GLY A 45 -9.62 -4.86 0.21
CA GLY A 45 -8.61 -4.99 -0.84
C GLY A 45 -8.47 -3.72 -1.69
N ALA A 46 -9.58 -3.02 -1.97
CA ALA A 46 -9.54 -1.73 -2.66
C ALA A 46 -8.85 -0.64 -1.83
N ALA A 47 -9.10 -0.59 -0.52
CA ALA A 47 -8.46 0.36 0.38
C ALA A 47 -6.95 0.08 0.49
N ASP A 48 -6.57 -1.18 0.69
CA ASP A 48 -5.18 -1.64 0.78
C ASP A 48 -4.40 -1.28 -0.49
N ALA A 49 -4.99 -1.57 -1.66
CA ALA A 49 -4.39 -1.22 -2.95
C ALA A 49 -4.24 0.30 -3.11
N ALA A 50 -5.26 1.08 -2.74
CA ALA A 50 -5.21 2.53 -2.84
C ALA A 50 -4.15 3.15 -1.92
N ALA A 51 -4.10 2.74 -0.65
CA ALA A 51 -3.11 3.23 0.32
C ALA A 51 -1.69 2.85 -0.08
N LEU A 52 -1.47 1.59 -0.48
CA LEU A 52 -0.15 1.12 -0.90
C LEU A 52 0.33 1.84 -2.15
N ALA A 53 -0.55 2.02 -3.14
CA ALA A 53 -0.21 2.72 -4.37
C ALA A 53 0.10 4.20 -4.11
N ALA A 54 -0.63 4.85 -3.19
CA ALA A 54 -0.34 6.21 -2.77
C ALA A 54 1.07 6.32 -2.16
N ALA A 55 1.40 5.43 -1.22
CA ALA A 55 2.69 5.42 -0.57
C ALA A 55 3.84 5.10 -1.54
N GLN A 56 3.64 4.18 -2.49
CA GLN A 56 4.64 3.85 -3.50
C GLN A 56 4.91 5.03 -4.45
N ASP A 57 3.85 5.67 -4.95
CA ASP A 57 3.95 6.84 -5.84
C ASP A 57 4.63 8.02 -5.13
N ALA A 58 4.20 8.31 -3.90
CA ALA A 58 4.81 9.33 -3.06
C ALA A 58 6.29 9.05 -2.77
N ARG A 59 6.65 7.81 -2.42
CA ARG A 59 8.05 7.40 -2.23
C ARG A 59 8.87 7.61 -3.50
N ASP A 60 8.35 7.20 -4.65
CA ASP A 60 9.07 7.30 -5.92
C ASP A 60 9.34 8.78 -6.29
N GLY A 61 8.49 9.71 -5.83
CA GLY A 61 8.68 11.17 -5.93
C GLY A 61 9.67 11.82 -4.93
N LEU A 62 10.18 11.11 -3.92
CA LEU A 62 11.08 11.68 -2.91
C LEU A 62 12.51 11.95 -3.39
N THR A 63 12.93 11.29 -4.47
CA THR A 63 14.34 11.29 -4.90
C THR A 63 14.92 12.70 -5.10
N PRO A 64 14.25 13.64 -5.82
CA PRO A 64 14.82 14.96 -6.06
C PRO A 64 15.01 15.79 -4.78
N SER A 65 14.01 15.78 -3.88
CA SER A 65 14.05 16.54 -2.64
C SER A 65 15.03 15.94 -1.63
N LEU A 66 15.14 14.62 -1.57
CA LEU A 66 16.15 13.93 -0.77
C LEU A 66 17.57 14.28 -1.23
N LEU A 67 17.83 14.26 -2.54
CA LEU A 67 19.14 14.62 -3.09
C LEU A 67 19.51 16.08 -2.81
N ALA A 68 18.53 16.99 -2.84
CA ALA A 68 18.76 18.37 -2.43
C ALA A 68 19.13 18.45 -0.93
N ALA A 69 18.39 17.73 -0.08
CA ALA A 69 18.64 17.69 1.36
C ALA A 69 20.01 17.10 1.73
N LEU A 70 20.50 16.09 1.00
CA LEU A 70 21.81 15.48 1.26
C LEU A 70 23.00 16.39 0.93
N ARG A 71 22.80 17.49 0.20
CA ARG A 71 23.84 18.48 -0.10
C ARG A 71 24.04 19.50 1.01
N GLU A 72 23.07 19.62 1.92
CA GLU A 72 23.10 20.60 3.01
C GLU A 72 23.62 19.95 4.31
N PRO A 73 24.39 20.69 5.13
CA PRO A 73 24.73 20.25 6.48
C PRO A 73 23.45 19.95 7.27
N ASN A 74 23.34 18.74 7.85
CA ASN A 74 22.15 18.28 8.58
C ASN A 74 20.83 18.21 7.75
N GLY A 75 20.89 18.36 6.42
CA GLY A 75 19.69 18.47 5.59
C GLY A 75 18.86 17.19 5.56
N LEU A 76 19.46 16.00 5.67
CA LEU A 76 18.70 14.74 5.82
C LEU A 76 17.76 14.77 7.04
N ASN A 77 18.26 15.29 8.16
CA ASN A 77 17.52 15.35 9.40
C ASN A 77 16.36 16.35 9.31
N GLU A 78 16.62 17.51 8.70
CA GLU A 78 15.61 18.52 8.44
C GLU A 78 14.54 18.03 7.45
N PHE A 79 14.95 17.34 6.39
CA PHE A 79 14.05 16.71 5.44
C PHE A 79 13.09 15.75 6.15
N LEU A 80 13.63 14.81 6.94
CA LEU A 80 12.82 13.87 7.70
C LEU A 80 11.86 14.56 8.70
N ALA A 81 12.26 15.69 9.27
CA ALA A 81 11.44 16.44 10.22
C ALA A 81 10.33 17.28 9.58
N THR A 82 10.55 17.79 8.37
CA THR A 82 9.74 18.86 7.77
C THR A 82 9.06 18.50 6.46
N HIS A 83 9.41 17.37 5.84
CA HIS A 83 8.85 17.00 4.54
C HIS A 83 7.31 16.83 4.61
N GLN A 84 6.62 17.39 3.62
CA GLN A 84 5.16 17.34 3.52
C GLN A 84 4.75 16.74 2.19
N TYR A 85 3.93 15.69 2.26
CA TYR A 85 3.42 14.99 1.08
C TYR A 85 2.19 15.65 0.46
N PHE A 86 1.43 16.44 1.23
CA PHE A 86 0.18 17.07 0.80
C PHE A 86 -0.79 16.08 0.12
N GLN A 87 -0.82 16.06 -1.21
CA GLN A 87 -1.67 15.20 -2.05
C GLN A 87 -0.88 14.19 -2.88
N ALA A 88 0.42 14.01 -2.60
CA ALA A 88 1.26 13.02 -3.25
C ALA A 88 0.63 11.63 -3.16
N GLY A 89 0.65 10.90 -4.27
CA GLY A 89 0.04 9.57 -4.38
C GLY A 89 -1.49 9.54 -4.52
N ARG A 90 -2.22 10.66 -4.33
CA ARG A 90 -3.69 10.65 -4.36
C ARG A 90 -4.26 10.20 -5.72
N GLY A 91 -3.66 10.65 -6.82
CA GLY A 91 -4.06 10.23 -8.17
C GLY A 91 -3.90 8.71 -8.36
N LYS A 92 -2.79 8.15 -7.87
CA LYS A 92 -2.55 6.71 -7.92
C LYS A 92 -3.50 5.93 -7.01
N ALA A 93 -3.80 6.45 -5.82
CA ALA A 93 -4.81 5.89 -4.93
C ALA A 93 -6.18 5.80 -5.60
N MET A 94 -6.62 6.88 -6.26
CA MET A 94 -7.87 6.94 -7.00
C MET A 94 -7.91 5.96 -8.17
N GLN A 95 -6.81 5.84 -8.91
CA GLN A 95 -6.69 4.86 -9.99
C GLN A 95 -6.92 3.44 -9.46
N LEU A 96 -6.17 3.03 -8.43
CA LEU A 96 -6.27 1.66 -7.91
C LEU A 96 -7.61 1.39 -7.20
N ALA A 97 -8.21 2.39 -6.55
CA ALA A 97 -9.56 2.28 -6.03
C ALA A 97 -10.55 2.04 -7.19
N SER A 98 -10.46 2.83 -8.26
CA SER A 98 -11.35 2.74 -9.43
C SER A 98 -11.25 1.38 -10.12
N ASP A 99 -10.03 0.86 -10.29
CA ASP A 99 -9.74 -0.48 -10.84
C ASP A 99 -10.40 -1.58 -9.99
N ASN A 100 -10.52 -1.37 -8.68
CA ASN A 100 -11.23 -2.24 -7.75
C ASN A 100 -12.72 -1.89 -7.58
N ARG A 101 -13.28 -1.11 -8.51
CA ARG A 101 -14.67 -0.64 -8.50
C ARG A 101 -15.04 0.09 -7.20
N SER A 102 -14.17 0.98 -6.75
CA SER A 102 -14.36 1.80 -5.56
C SER A 102 -13.93 3.24 -5.81
N ASP A 103 -14.42 4.17 -4.99
CA ASP A 103 -14.07 5.59 -5.04
C ASP A 103 -13.35 5.97 -3.74
N VAL A 104 -12.32 6.82 -3.82
CA VAL A 104 -11.64 7.37 -2.64
C VAL A 104 -12.49 8.51 -2.08
N ILE A 105 -13.03 8.31 -0.87
CA ILE A 105 -13.92 9.27 -0.20
C ILE A 105 -13.20 10.08 0.89
N ASP A 106 -12.05 9.62 1.37
CA ASP A 106 -11.18 10.36 2.28
C ASP A 106 -9.72 10.00 2.00
N PHE A 107 -8.82 10.98 2.11
CA PHE A 107 -7.40 10.81 1.83
C PHE A 107 -6.60 11.85 2.58
N TYR A 108 -5.65 11.40 3.39
CA TYR A 108 -4.81 12.31 4.15
C TYR A 108 -3.47 11.68 4.54
N TRP A 109 -2.49 12.56 4.73
CA TRP A 109 -1.18 12.22 5.27
C TRP A 109 -1.09 12.58 6.75
N ARG A 110 -0.43 11.74 7.52
CA ARG A 110 0.04 12.00 8.88
C ARG A 110 1.57 11.94 8.85
N PRO A 111 2.26 13.10 8.82
CA PRO A 111 3.71 13.13 8.77
C PRO A 111 4.29 12.58 10.07
N GLY A 112 5.45 11.95 9.98
CA GLY A 112 6.17 11.41 11.11
C GLY A 112 7.63 11.26 10.77
N TYR A 113 8.49 11.76 11.66
CA TYR A 113 9.94 11.88 11.45
C TYR A 113 10.62 10.68 10.76
N TRP A 114 10.32 9.46 11.20
CA TRP A 114 10.87 8.23 10.61
C TRP A 114 9.87 7.45 9.75
N GLN A 115 8.60 7.79 9.87
CA GLN A 115 7.47 7.03 9.37
C GLN A 115 6.32 7.97 9.04
N ASP A 116 6.16 8.27 7.76
CA ASP A 116 5.01 9.01 7.25
C ASP A 116 3.90 8.04 6.89
N LYS A 117 2.67 8.39 7.27
CA LYS A 117 1.50 7.54 7.05
C LYS A 117 0.55 8.18 6.07
N VAL A 118 0.07 7.42 5.10
CA VAL A 118 -1.03 7.82 4.23
C VAL A 118 -2.22 6.91 4.48
N THR A 119 -3.36 7.52 4.74
CA THR A 119 -4.62 6.81 4.95
C THR A 119 -5.55 7.08 3.77
N ALA A 120 -6.08 6.02 3.18
CA ALA A 120 -7.11 6.09 2.15
C ALA A 120 -8.38 5.41 2.66
N ARG A 121 -9.50 6.14 2.62
CA ARG A 121 -10.84 5.58 2.82
C ARG A 121 -11.53 5.47 1.48
N ILE A 122 -12.09 4.30 1.22
CA ILE A 122 -12.83 4.04 -0.01
C ILE A 122 -14.29 3.73 0.28
N GLU A 123 -15.11 3.87 -0.74
CA GLU A 123 -16.46 3.33 -0.83
C GLU A 123 -16.57 2.49 -2.11
N THR A 124 -17.13 1.28 -2.02
CA THR A 124 -17.37 0.45 -3.20
C THR A 124 -18.39 1.10 -4.12
N ARG A 125 -18.32 0.84 -5.43
CA ARG A 125 -19.36 1.23 -6.42
C ARG A 125 -20.49 0.21 -6.53
N TYR A 126 -20.25 -0.98 -5.98
CA TYR A 126 -21.20 -2.08 -5.88
C TYR A 126 -21.70 -2.22 -4.45
N THR A 127 -22.91 -2.77 -4.30
CA THR A 127 -23.57 -2.94 -3.01
C THR A 127 -23.16 -4.25 -2.35
N VAL A 128 -23.58 -4.46 -1.10
CA VAL A 128 -23.38 -5.72 -0.35
C VAL A 128 -24.18 -6.91 -0.91
N GLY A 129 -24.75 -6.76 -2.11
CA GLY A 129 -25.57 -7.73 -2.84
C GLY A 129 -27.04 -7.34 -2.84
N ASP A 130 -27.81 -7.97 -3.73
CA ASP A 130 -29.28 -8.11 -3.59
C ASP A 130 -29.53 -9.05 -2.41
N SER A 131 -29.26 -8.52 -1.22
CA SER A 131 -29.37 -9.26 0.01
C SER A 131 -30.80 -9.72 0.18
N VAL A 132 -30.96 -10.99 0.53
CA VAL A 132 -32.25 -11.54 0.98
C VAL A 132 -32.72 -10.86 2.29
N ILE A 133 -31.84 -10.08 2.93
CA ILE A 133 -32.14 -9.25 4.08
C ILE A 133 -32.65 -7.89 3.57
N PRO A 134 -33.93 -7.56 3.81
CA PRO A 134 -34.53 -6.29 3.38
C PRO A 134 -33.73 -5.08 3.88
N GLY A 135 -33.54 -4.08 3.02
CA GLY A 135 -32.94 -2.78 3.38
C GLY A 135 -31.43 -2.70 3.23
N THR A 136 -30.78 -3.68 2.59
CA THR A 136 -29.33 -3.66 2.30
C THR A 136 -29.00 -3.57 0.81
N GLU A 137 -30.02 -3.49 -0.04
CA GLU A 137 -29.92 -3.47 -1.50
C GLU A 137 -29.14 -2.26 -2.01
N ASN A 138 -29.20 -1.14 -1.28
CA ASN A 138 -28.50 0.11 -1.62
C ASN A 138 -27.26 0.37 -0.76
N LYS A 139 -26.89 -0.56 0.14
CA LYS A 139 -25.79 -0.32 1.07
C LYS A 139 -24.45 -0.65 0.42
N ARG A 140 -23.58 0.35 0.35
CA ARG A 140 -22.21 0.20 -0.13
C ARG A 140 -21.26 -0.09 1.04
N ALA A 141 -20.15 -0.75 0.76
CA ALA A 141 -19.14 -1.03 1.77
C ALA A 141 -18.09 0.07 1.76
N THR A 142 -17.69 0.48 2.96
CA THR A 142 -16.55 1.37 3.16
C THR A 142 -15.43 0.60 3.82
N ALA A 143 -14.20 0.97 3.47
CA ALA A 143 -12.99 0.42 4.07
C ALA A 143 -11.94 1.51 4.18
N THR A 144 -11.04 1.37 5.15
CA THR A 144 -9.93 2.29 5.37
C THR A 144 -8.66 1.45 5.48
N ALA A 145 -7.60 1.92 4.84
CA ALA A 145 -6.28 1.33 4.96
C ALA A 145 -5.23 2.43 5.14
N THR A 146 -4.18 2.10 5.87
CA THR A 146 -3.06 3.01 6.11
C THR A 146 -1.77 2.34 5.63
N ALA A 147 -1.03 3.04 4.78
CA ALA A 147 0.30 2.64 4.35
C ALA A 147 1.37 3.56 4.96
N VAL A 148 2.54 3.00 5.25
CA VAL A 148 3.68 3.71 5.85
C VAL A 148 4.79 3.82 4.84
N ILE A 149 5.38 5.01 4.71
CA ILE A 149 6.71 5.22 4.14
C ILE A 149 7.68 5.31 5.32
N LYS A 150 8.56 4.32 5.45
CA LYS A 150 9.51 4.22 6.57
C LYS A 150 10.94 4.40 6.08
N PHE A 151 11.67 5.33 6.69
CA PHE A 151 13.10 5.47 6.47
C PHE A 151 13.85 4.26 7.06
N ARG A 152 14.74 3.65 6.27
CA ARG A 152 15.47 2.41 6.62
C ARG A 152 16.89 2.67 7.13
N CYS A 153 17.40 3.88 6.94
CA CYS A 153 18.79 4.16 7.25
C CYS A 153 18.96 4.71 8.67
N GLY A 154 20.18 4.61 9.19
CA GLY A 154 20.55 5.28 10.44
C GLY A 154 20.60 6.80 10.27
N SER A 155 20.52 7.52 11.39
CA SER A 155 20.67 8.98 11.43
C SER A 155 22.08 9.48 11.09
N LYS A 156 23.06 8.56 10.96
CA LYS A 156 24.45 8.90 10.68
C LYS A 156 24.71 8.86 9.18
N VAL A 157 25.01 10.03 8.63
CA VAL A 157 25.70 10.16 7.35
C VAL A 157 27.19 9.95 7.62
N LYS A 158 27.83 9.03 6.90
CA LYS A 158 29.30 8.97 6.87
C LYS A 158 29.76 9.88 5.74
N ASP A 159 30.41 10.98 6.09
CA ASP A 159 31.13 11.79 5.12
C ASP A 159 32.28 10.94 4.54
N VAL A 160 32.36 10.86 3.22
CA VAL A 160 33.58 10.40 2.56
C VAL A 160 34.59 11.56 2.64
N PRO A 161 35.86 11.32 3.00
CA PRO A 161 36.85 12.38 3.13
C PRO A 161 36.89 13.25 1.87
N ALA A 162 37.01 14.56 2.06
CA ALA A 162 37.27 15.49 0.96
C ALA A 162 38.44 14.98 0.11
N PRO A 163 38.43 15.16 -1.22
CA PRO A 163 39.59 14.84 -2.04
C PRO A 163 40.81 15.52 -1.42
N GLU A 164 41.86 14.74 -1.13
CA GLU A 164 43.10 15.30 -0.60
C GLU A 164 43.56 16.41 -1.54
N PRO A 165 44.02 17.57 -1.02
CA PRO A 165 44.59 18.60 -1.87
C PRO A 165 45.76 17.98 -2.61
N GLY A 166 45.58 17.75 -3.91
CA GLY A 166 46.67 17.31 -4.77
C GLY A 166 47.73 18.40 -4.75
N ASP A 167 48.91 18.06 -4.25
CA ASP A 167 50.12 18.86 -4.45
C ASP A 167 50.36 18.99 -5.96
N GLY A 168 49.91 20.10 -6.54
CA GLY A 168 49.95 20.35 -7.98
C GLY A 168 50.06 21.83 -8.27
N ASP A 169 51.28 22.21 -8.64
CA ASP A 169 51.71 23.52 -9.14
C ASP A 169 50.76 24.08 -10.22
N GLY A 170 50.64 25.41 -10.26
CA GLY A 170 49.48 26.13 -10.75
C GLY A 170 49.19 26.10 -12.25
N SER A 171 47.93 26.37 -12.58
CA SER A 171 47.44 27.06 -13.79
C SER A 171 45.91 27.06 -13.77
N ASP A 172 45.31 28.21 -14.12
CA ASP A 172 43.88 28.42 -14.36
C ASP A 172 43.15 27.24 -15.01
N THR A 173 42.07 26.76 -14.37
CA THR A 173 40.84 26.32 -15.02
C THR A 173 39.74 26.19 -13.96
N GLY A 174 38.52 26.66 -14.27
CA GLY A 174 37.40 26.70 -13.35
C GLY A 174 37.19 25.35 -12.64
N GLY A 175 37.37 25.34 -11.32
CA GLY A 175 37.23 24.14 -10.52
C GLY A 175 35.81 23.61 -10.58
N GLU A 176 35.61 22.48 -11.25
CA GLU A 176 34.45 21.64 -11.01
C GLU A 176 34.48 21.23 -9.53
N VAL A 177 33.57 21.80 -8.75
CA VAL A 177 33.31 21.33 -7.38
C VAL A 177 32.87 19.88 -7.51
N SER A 178 33.79 18.95 -7.26
CA SER A 178 33.50 17.52 -7.23
C SER A 178 32.52 17.29 -6.08
N LEU A 179 31.24 17.07 -6.43
CA LEU A 179 30.19 16.86 -5.45
C LEU A 179 30.54 15.61 -4.61
N PRO A 180 30.42 15.68 -3.27
CA PRO A 180 30.88 14.59 -2.41
C PRO A 180 30.00 13.34 -2.58
N VAL A 181 30.63 12.16 -2.51
CA VAL A 181 29.90 10.89 -2.37
C VAL A 181 29.48 10.75 -0.91
N VAL A 182 28.17 10.57 -0.68
CA VAL A 182 27.60 10.43 0.66
C VAL A 182 27.26 8.97 0.92
N THR A 183 27.65 8.41 2.06
CA THR A 183 27.30 7.02 2.40
C THR A 183 26.28 6.96 3.53
N LEU A 184 25.14 6.33 3.27
CA LEU A 184 24.12 6.02 4.27
C LEU A 184 24.19 4.55 4.69
N VAL A 185 24.02 4.26 5.97
CA VAL A 185 23.94 2.87 6.46
C VAL A 185 22.47 2.49 6.57
N CYS A 186 21.99 1.63 5.68
CA CYS A 186 20.60 1.19 5.60
C CYS A 186 20.51 -0.31 5.83
N ASP A 187 19.77 -0.74 6.86
CA ASP A 187 19.69 -2.15 7.28
C ASP A 187 21.06 -2.84 7.39
N GLY A 188 22.06 -2.12 7.89
CA GLY A 188 23.43 -2.62 8.07
C GLY A 188 24.27 -2.70 6.79
N ARG A 189 23.80 -2.17 5.66
CA ARG A 189 24.55 -2.07 4.40
C ARG A 189 24.91 -0.62 4.11
N ASP A 190 26.14 -0.39 3.66
CA ASP A 190 26.57 0.92 3.17
C ASP A 190 25.95 1.15 1.78
N VAL A 191 25.22 2.26 1.63
CA VAL A 191 24.58 2.72 0.40
C VAL A 191 25.29 4.00 -0.02
N PRO A 192 26.26 3.92 -0.96
CA PRO A 192 26.93 5.10 -1.49
C PRO A 192 25.99 5.84 -2.44
N ILE A 193 25.97 7.16 -2.31
CA ILE A 193 25.16 8.07 -3.11
C ILE A 193 26.11 9.07 -3.75
N ASP A 194 26.25 8.99 -5.06
CA ASP A 194 27.02 9.93 -5.84
C ASP A 194 26.15 11.16 -6.17
N LEU A 195 26.45 12.28 -5.53
CA LEU A 195 25.71 13.54 -5.71
C LEU A 195 26.09 14.29 -7.00
N GLY A 196 27.18 13.90 -7.67
CA GLY A 196 27.70 14.48 -8.90
C GLY A 196 27.36 13.71 -10.16
N SER A 197 26.94 12.45 -10.04
CA SER A 197 26.45 11.69 -11.18
C SER A 197 25.15 12.27 -11.74
N SER A 198 25.08 12.39 -13.07
CA SER A 198 23.86 12.74 -13.82
C SER A 198 22.94 11.54 -14.02
N ASP A 199 23.37 10.36 -13.58
CA ASP A 199 22.53 9.17 -13.61
C ASP A 199 21.35 9.39 -12.66
N PRO A 200 20.10 9.31 -13.14
CA PRO A 200 18.98 9.26 -12.24
C PRO A 200 19.22 8.05 -11.35
N LEU A 201 19.39 8.30 -10.05
CA LEU A 201 19.53 7.26 -9.03
C LEU A 201 18.17 6.59 -8.86
N ALA A 202 17.74 5.93 -9.94
CA ALA A 202 16.44 5.36 -10.14
C ALA A 202 16.28 4.26 -9.09
N GLY A 203 15.35 4.47 -8.16
CA GLY A 203 15.16 3.56 -7.04
C GLY A 203 15.98 3.90 -5.80
N LEU A 204 16.66 5.06 -5.70
CA LEU A 204 17.23 5.53 -4.43
C LEU A 204 16.19 5.54 -3.31
N SER A 205 15.01 6.11 -3.61
CA SER A 205 13.91 6.11 -2.66
C SER A 205 13.46 4.70 -2.29
N LYS A 206 13.57 3.70 -3.18
CA LYS A 206 13.28 2.28 -2.90
C LYS A 206 14.34 1.62 -2.02
N LEU A 207 15.60 2.05 -2.14
CA LEU A 207 16.70 1.56 -1.31
C LEU A 207 16.57 2.10 0.12
N ILE A 208 16.22 3.38 0.26
CA ILE A 208 16.23 4.11 1.53
C ILE A 208 14.89 4.04 2.26
N PHE A 209 13.78 3.96 1.55
CA PHE A 209 12.44 3.95 2.13
C PHE A 209 11.69 2.64 1.85
N ALA A 210 11.22 2.00 2.91
CA ALA A 210 10.32 0.86 2.85
C ALA A 210 8.86 1.34 2.79
N VAL A 211 8.02 0.61 2.05
CA VAL A 211 6.58 0.83 2.01
C VAL A 211 5.85 -0.44 2.42
N HIS A 212 4.92 -0.33 3.36
CA HIS A 212 4.11 -1.45 3.85
C HIS A 212 2.78 -0.94 4.42
N LEU A 213 1.78 -1.82 4.48
CA LEU A 213 0.52 -1.57 5.18
C LEU A 213 0.71 -1.74 6.69
N ILE A 214 -0.11 -1.03 7.45
CA ILE A 214 -0.29 -1.23 8.89
C ILE A 214 -1.78 -1.37 9.20
N ASP A 215 -2.07 -2.16 10.23
CA ASP A 215 -3.40 -2.19 10.84
C ASP A 215 -3.47 -1.03 11.84
N ASP A 216 -4.51 -0.20 11.75
CA ASP A 216 -4.88 0.82 12.75
C ASP A 216 -5.86 0.21 13.78
#